data_AF-A0A8C9G0E5-F1
#
_entry.id   AF-A0A8C9G0E5-F1
#
_cell.length_a   1.000
_cell.length_b   1.000
_cell.length_c   1.000
_cell.angle_alpha   90.00
_cell.angle_beta   90.00
_cell.angle_gamma   90.00
#
_symmetry.space_group_name_H-M   'P 1'
#
loop_
_entity.id
_entity.type
_entity.pdbx_description
1 polymer ?
#
loop_
_entity_poly.entity_id
_entity_poly.type
_entity_poly.pdbx_seq_one_letter_code
_entity_poly.pdbx_strand_id
1 'polypeptide(L)'
;MAAAGFVHCPSENSPDVVQCFFCLKELEGWEPDDDPLEEHKKHSAGCAFASLQKDPANLTVQEFLKLDKKRTKNVIKKAISQKETDIEDVAKGVRHEIENMSP
;
A
#
# COMPACT_ATOMS: atom_id res chain seq x y z
N MET A 1 -10.13 -4.57 -11.45
CA MET A 1 -9.64 -4.30 -10.07
C MET A 1 -9.25 -5.57 -9.31
N ALA A 2 -10.20 -6.42 -8.89
CA ALA A 2 -9.92 -7.54 -7.98
C ALA A 2 -8.88 -8.55 -8.49
N ALA A 3 -8.90 -8.88 -9.79
CA ALA A 3 -7.92 -9.77 -10.41
C ALA A 3 -6.48 -9.23 -10.34
N ALA A 4 -6.30 -7.90 -10.29
CA ALA A 4 -5.01 -7.25 -10.08
C ALA A 4 -4.62 -7.16 -8.58
N GLY A 5 -5.45 -7.72 -7.68
CA GLY A 5 -5.19 -7.76 -6.24
C GLY A 5 -5.71 -6.54 -5.47
N PHE A 6 -6.55 -5.71 -6.08
CA PHE A 6 -7.10 -4.54 -5.41
C PHE A 6 -8.35 -4.85 -4.58
N VAL A 7 -8.42 -4.26 -3.39
CA VAL A 7 -9.59 -4.20 -2.51
C VAL A 7 -10.04 -2.74 -2.45
N HIS A 8 -11.35 -2.49 -2.57
CA HIS A 8 -11.91 -1.13 -2.46
C HIS A 8 -11.86 -0.66 -1.00
N CYS A 9 -11.31 0.53 -0.76
CA CYS A 9 -11.07 1.06 0.59
C CYS A 9 -11.45 2.55 0.69
N PRO A 10 -12.68 2.93 0.33
CA PRO A 10 -13.08 4.33 0.16
C PRO A 10 -12.97 5.14 1.46
N SER A 11 -12.71 6.43 1.31
CA SER A 11 -12.91 7.44 2.36
C SER A 11 -13.84 8.55 1.85
N GLU A 12 -14.30 9.44 2.74
CA GLU A 12 -15.16 10.57 2.34
C GLU A 12 -14.51 11.47 1.28
N ASN A 13 -13.19 11.64 1.33
CA ASN A 13 -12.44 12.50 0.41
C ASN A 13 -11.87 11.74 -0.81
N SER A 14 -11.87 10.40 -0.76
CA SER A 14 -11.31 9.52 -1.80
C SER A 14 -12.26 8.34 -2.05
N PRO A 15 -13.33 8.52 -2.85
CA PRO A 15 -14.39 7.52 -2.99
C PRO A 15 -14.01 6.30 -3.84
N ASP A 16 -13.00 6.41 -4.70
CA ASP A 16 -12.57 5.37 -5.64
C ASP A 16 -11.24 4.72 -5.24
N VAL A 17 -10.67 5.08 -4.09
CA VAL A 17 -9.38 4.53 -3.66
C VAL A 17 -9.48 3.02 -3.45
N VAL A 18 -8.48 2.33 -3.99
CA VAL A 18 -8.28 0.90 -3.82
C VAL A 18 -6.90 0.64 -3.25
N GLN A 19 -6.76 -0.45 -2.49
CA GLN A 19 -5.48 -0.88 -1.93
C GLN A 19 -5.16 -2.29 -2.42
N CYS A 20 -3.93 -2.52 -2.88
CA CYS A 20 -3.48 -3.88 -3.16
C CYS A 20 -3.42 -4.67 -1.85
N PHE A 21 -4.09 -5.82 -1.78
CA PHE A 21 -4.07 -6.64 -0.58
C PHE A 21 -2.63 -7.07 -0.21
N PHE A 22 -1.73 -7.25 -1.17
CA PHE A 22 -0.41 -7.85 -0.96
C PHE A 22 0.71 -6.84 -0.67
N CYS A 23 0.85 -5.79 -1.51
CA CYS A 23 1.89 -4.78 -1.34
C CYS A 23 1.40 -3.54 -0.58
N LEU A 24 0.10 -3.44 -0.32
CA LEU A 24 -0.54 -2.34 0.40
C LEU A 24 -0.42 -0.97 -0.28
N LYS A 25 -0.05 -0.94 -1.57
CA LYS A 25 -0.08 0.27 -2.39
C LYS A 25 -1.52 0.70 -2.61
N GLU A 26 -1.82 1.94 -2.27
CA GLU A 26 -3.09 2.61 -2.56
C GLU A 26 -2.98 3.36 -3.89
N LEU A 27 -4.08 3.34 -4.65
CA LEU A 27 -4.28 4.09 -5.89
C LEU A 27 -5.71 4.64 -5.91
N GLU A 28 -5.86 5.87 -6.38
CA GLU A 28 -7.12 6.60 -6.55
C GLU A 28 -7.04 7.40 -7.86
N GLY A 29 -8.16 8.00 -8.29
CA GLY A 29 -8.25 8.78 -9.52
C GLY A 29 -8.35 7.89 -10.76
N TRP A 30 -9.12 6.80 -10.68
CA TRP A 30 -9.27 5.83 -11.76
C TRP A 30 -10.12 6.36 -12.91
N GLU A 31 -9.64 6.14 -14.13
CA GLU A 31 -10.37 6.40 -15.37
C GLU A 31 -10.98 5.09 -15.93
N PRO A 32 -12.11 5.14 -16.67
CA PRO A 32 -12.77 3.93 -17.18
C PRO A 32 -11.92 3.04 -18.09
N ASP A 33 -10.88 3.60 -18.70
CA ASP A 33 -9.96 2.95 -19.63
C ASP A 33 -8.66 2.46 -18.99
N ASP A 34 -8.45 2.70 -17.70
CA ASP A 34 -7.28 2.19 -16.97
C ASP A 34 -7.28 0.66 -16.91
N ASP A 35 -6.14 0.04 -17.25
CA ASP A 35 -5.91 -1.37 -16.94
C ASP A 35 -5.36 -1.50 -15.51
N PRO A 36 -6.08 -2.19 -14.60
CA PRO A 36 -5.67 -2.26 -13.20
C PRO A 36 -4.35 -2.99 -12.98
N LEU A 37 -4.02 -3.98 -13.81
CA LEU A 37 -2.78 -4.73 -13.64
C LEU A 37 -1.57 -3.91 -14.09
N GLU A 38 -1.71 -3.16 -15.20
CA GLU A 38 -0.67 -2.25 -15.68
C GLU A 38 -0.44 -1.10 -14.68
N GLU A 39 -1.50 -0.46 -14.17
CA GLU A 39 -1.35 0.57 -13.12
C GLU A 39 -0.71 0.00 -11.85
N HIS A 40 -1.05 -1.23 -11.45
CA HIS A 40 -0.39 -1.89 -10.32
C HIS A 40 1.11 -2.09 -10.57
N LYS A 41 1.50 -2.60 -11.74
CA LYS A 41 2.93 -2.80 -12.08
C LYS A 41 3.69 -1.48 -12.16
N LYS A 42 3.08 -0.44 -12.72
CA LYS A 42 3.66 0.90 -12.84
C LYS A 42 3.93 1.54 -11.47
N HIS A 43 2.96 1.45 -10.55
CA HIS A 43 3.06 2.08 -9.24
C HIS A 43 3.68 1.19 -8.15
N SER A 44 3.84 -0.11 -8.40
CA SER A 44 4.44 -1.08 -7.48
C SER A 44 5.13 -2.23 -8.23
N ALA A 45 6.12 -1.91 -9.05
CA ALA A 45 6.84 -2.90 -9.88
C ALA A 45 7.46 -4.08 -9.09
N GLY A 46 7.72 -3.90 -7.79
CA GLY A 46 8.22 -4.95 -6.89
C GLY A 46 7.16 -5.85 -6.26
N CYS A 47 5.87 -5.67 -6.56
CA CYS A 47 4.80 -6.46 -5.97
C CYS A 47 4.83 -7.92 -6.47
N ALA A 48 5.18 -8.85 -5.57
CA ALA A 48 5.28 -10.27 -5.93
C ALA A 48 3.93 -10.90 -6.34
N PHE A 49 2.80 -10.29 -5.96
CA PHE A 49 1.49 -10.72 -6.44
C PHE A 49 1.22 -10.24 -7.88
N ALA A 50 1.52 -8.98 -8.20
CA ALA A 50 1.33 -8.43 -9.55
C ALA A 50 2.20 -9.13 -10.61
N SER A 51 3.35 -9.67 -10.20
CA SER A 51 4.23 -10.46 -11.06
C SER A 51 3.96 -11.96 -11.04
N LEU A 52 2.92 -12.43 -10.34
CA LEU A 52 2.64 -13.85 -10.22
C LEU A 52 2.12 -14.41 -11.56
N GLN A 53 2.83 -15.40 -12.12
CA GLN A 53 2.46 -16.04 -13.38
C GLN A 53 1.53 -17.26 -13.22
N LYS A 54 1.31 -17.68 -11.97
CA LYS A 54 0.54 -18.86 -11.60
C LYS A 54 -0.77 -18.44 -10.96
N ASP A 55 -1.85 -19.16 -11.26
CA ASP A 55 -3.12 -18.96 -10.58
C ASP A 55 -2.94 -19.09 -9.04
N PRO A 56 -3.31 -18.07 -8.25
CA PRO A 56 -3.24 -18.12 -6.79
C PRO A 56 -3.91 -19.35 -6.16
N ALA A 57 -4.96 -19.89 -6.79
CA ALA A 57 -5.66 -21.08 -6.31
C ALA A 57 -4.84 -22.38 -6.44
N ASN A 58 -3.81 -22.37 -7.31
CA ASN A 58 -3.00 -23.55 -7.62
C ASN A 58 -1.61 -23.53 -6.95
N LEU A 59 -1.38 -22.62 -6.01
CA LEU A 59 -0.12 -22.53 -5.29
C LEU A 59 0.08 -23.74 -4.37
N THR A 60 1.30 -24.27 -4.36
CA THR A 60 1.73 -25.20 -3.30
C THR A 60 1.84 -24.46 -1.97
N VAL A 61 1.76 -25.18 -0.86
CA VAL A 61 1.96 -24.60 0.48
C VAL A 61 3.30 -23.87 0.58
N GLN A 62 4.37 -24.42 0.00
CA GLN A 62 5.69 -23.78 0.00
C GLN A 62 5.70 -22.44 -0.77
N GLU A 63 5.06 -22.38 -1.93
CA GLU A 63 4.95 -21.15 -2.73
C GLU A 63 4.12 -20.10 -1.99
N PHE A 64 2.99 -20.52 -1.41
CA PHE A 64 2.14 -19.67 -0.58
C PHE A 64 2.92 -19.08 0.60
N LEU A 65 3.63 -19.91 1.38
CA LEU A 65 4.40 -19.44 2.53
C LEU A 65 5.52 -18.46 2.13
N LYS A 66 6.12 -18.62 0.95
CA LYS A 66 7.10 -17.65 0.41
C LYS A 66 6.46 -16.30 0.09
N LEU A 67 5.26 -16.31 -0.50
CA LEU A 67 4.49 -15.10 -0.79
C LEU A 67 4.01 -14.44 0.51
N ASP A 68 3.47 -15.21 1.45
CA ASP A 68 2.98 -14.69 2.72
C ASP A 68 4.10 -14.06 3.57
N LYS A 69 5.29 -14.65 3.57
CA LYS A 69 6.48 -14.03 4.17
C LYS A 69 6.80 -12.66 3.55
N LYS A 70 6.66 -12.51 2.22
CA LYS A 70 6.88 -11.22 1.54
C LYS A 70 5.77 -10.22 1.89
N ARG A 71 4.51 -10.65 1.90
CA ARG A 71 3.37 -9.84 2.33
C ARG A 71 3.56 -9.32 3.76
N THR A 72 3.93 -10.20 4.69
CA THR A 72 4.19 -9.84 6.09
C THR A 72 5.26 -8.74 6.20
N LYS A 73 6.33 -8.85 5.41
CA LYS A 73 7.33 -7.77 5.33
C LYS A 73 6.75 -6.45 4.81
N ASN A 74 5.89 -6.49 3.81
CA ASN A 74 5.23 -5.29 3.29
C ASN A 74 4.33 -4.64 4.35
N VAL A 75 3.56 -5.44 5.11
CA VAL A 75 2.73 -4.97 6.23
C VAL A 75 3.56 -4.28 7.29
N ILE A 76 4.63 -4.95 7.76
CA ILE A 76 5.53 -4.40 8.78
C ILE A 76 6.17 -3.10 8.27
N LYS A 77 6.67 -3.10 7.02
CA LYS A 77 7.28 -1.91 6.43
C LYS A 77 6.31 -0.73 6.37
N LYS A 78 5.07 -0.95 5.92
CA LYS A 78 4.04 0.12 5.87
C LYS A 78 3.73 0.66 7.26
N ALA A 79 3.58 -0.23 8.25
CA ALA A 79 3.31 0.18 9.63
C ALA A 79 4.46 1.00 10.24
N ILE A 80 5.71 0.62 9.98
CA ILE A 80 6.89 1.37 10.43
C ILE A 80 6.94 2.75 9.76
N SER A 81 6.81 2.81 8.43
CA SER A 81 6.83 4.10 7.72
C SER A 81 5.71 5.04 8.16
N GLN A 82 4.51 4.52 8.46
CA GLN A 82 3.45 5.34 9.04
C GLN A 82 3.87 5.90 10.41
N LYS A 83 4.46 5.06 11.27
CA LYS A 83 4.92 5.50 12.59
C LYS A 83 6.04 6.52 12.51
N GLU A 84 6.93 6.42 11.54
CA GLU A 84 7.96 7.44 11.26
C GLU A 84 7.31 8.78 10.93
N THR A 85 6.33 8.81 10.01
CA THR A 85 5.57 10.03 9.68
C THR A 85 4.83 10.59 10.88
N ASP A 86 4.13 9.75 11.66
CA ASP A 86 3.41 10.18 12.87
C ASP A 86 4.37 10.90 13.85
N ILE A 87 5.57 10.35 14.06
CA ILE A 87 6.58 10.93 14.94
C ILE A 87 7.13 12.25 14.39
N GLU A 88 7.39 12.32 13.08
CA GLU A 88 7.85 13.54 12.43
C GLU A 88 6.84 14.68 12.56
N ASP A 89 5.55 14.39 12.41
CA ASP A 89 4.50 15.41 12.51
C ASP A 89 4.33 15.91 13.94
N VAL A 90 4.42 15.01 14.95
CA VAL A 90 4.48 15.41 16.36
C VAL A 90 5.71 16.30 16.62
N ALA A 91 6.87 15.94 16.09
CA ALA A 91 8.10 16.71 16.27
C ALA A 91 8.00 18.12 15.65
N LYS A 92 7.38 18.26 14.46
CA LYS A 92 7.10 19.56 13.83
C LYS A 92 6.17 20.41 14.70
N GLY A 93 5.11 19.80 15.26
CA GLY A 93 4.17 20.49 16.15
C GLY A 93 4.87 21.04 17.40
N VAL A 94 5.65 20.21 18.09
CA VAL A 94 6.42 20.65 19.26
C VAL A 94 7.41 21.75 18.93
N ARG A 95 8.12 21.64 17.78
CA ARG A 95 9.03 22.71 17.33
C ARG A 95 8.28 24.04 17.15
N HIS A 96 7.13 24.01 16.48
CA HIS A 96 6.33 25.21 16.24
C HIS A 96 5.87 25.88 17.56
N GLU A 97 5.46 25.09 18.55
CA GLU A 97 5.11 25.61 19.88
C GLU A 97 6.31 26.28 20.57
N ILE A 98 7.49 25.66 20.51
CA ILE A 98 8.72 26.24 21.08
C ILE A 98 9.06 27.59 20.41
N GLU A 99 8.96 27.66 19.08
CA GLU A 99 9.22 28.90 18.33
C GLU A 99 8.25 30.02 18.72
N ASN A 100 6.97 29.71 18.94
CA ASN A 100 5.95 30.68 19.33
C ASN A 100 6.02 31.13 20.81
N MET A 101 6.73 30.39 21.66
CA MET A 101 6.98 30.75 23.06
C MET A 101 8.23 31.60 23.27
N SER A 102 9.05 31.76 22.23
CA SER A 102 10.23 32.61 22.30
C SER A 102 9.80 34.09 22.24
N PRO A 103 10.20 34.93 23.22
CA PRO A 103 9.77 36.32 23.32
C PRO A 103 10.28 37.22 22.19
#